data_AF-A0A2E0WWT3-F1
#
_entry.id   AF-A0A2E0WWT3-F1
#
_cell.length_a   1.000
_cell.length_b   1.000
_cell.length_c   1.000
_cell.angle_alpha   90.00
_cell.angle_beta   90.00
_cell.angle_gamma   90.00
#
_symmetry.space_group_name_H-M   'P 1'
#
loop_
_entity.id
_entity.type
_entity.pdbx_description
1 polymer ?
#
loop_
_entity_poly.entity_id
_entity_poly.type
_entity_poly.pdbx_seq_one_letter_code
_entity_poly.pdbx_strand_id
1 'polypeptide(L)'
;MKSTDNYLPAAALALAILIAGAGAATAQHSDVLVADVGGQVALGAASDIGGATQAFDLDALVFEGVLLGGGLLPPAVAKDFEGDEPGFFALDGTAGAADLAALGASALPGSAGASISLTPFTLGGGAGELLYWDGQGAVAFEPAPAGTTFSFTPAVNFGMTGPAGGLDAHPIFQLDNGAAGKPADGVYAIAPSIAVDGLTPSDPIYLVYLVDALIVSEADAEEVEEALEAVEEGLAAEALFSGKDFAFYEEAVEFVEAAVVPEPSAWGLACLVGVALAALAARRRATVV
;
A
#
# COMPACT_ATOMS: atom_id res chain seq x y z
N MET A 1 3.92 -58.48 36.32
CA MET A 1 3.04 -57.43 35.76
C MET A 1 3.95 -56.36 35.19
N LYS A 2 3.98 -56.21 33.86
CA LYS A 2 4.78 -55.21 33.15
C LYS A 2 4.00 -53.90 33.10
N SER A 3 4.56 -52.81 33.64
CA SER A 3 4.11 -51.45 33.35
C SER A 3 4.61 -51.10 31.95
N THR A 4 3.70 -50.85 31.02
CA THR A 4 3.99 -50.31 29.70
C THR A 4 3.79 -48.81 29.77
N ASP A 5 4.88 -48.09 29.99
CA ASP A 5 4.88 -46.62 29.98
C ASP A 5 4.82 -46.13 28.53
N ASN A 6 3.63 -45.70 28.12
CA ASN A 6 3.39 -45.05 26.83
C ASN A 6 3.88 -43.59 26.89
N TYR A 7 5.17 -43.37 26.64
CA TYR A 7 5.67 -42.03 26.34
C TYR A 7 5.40 -41.72 24.86
N LEU A 8 4.24 -41.12 24.58
CA LEU A 8 4.02 -40.41 23.33
C LEU A 8 5.10 -39.31 23.20
N PRO A 9 5.92 -39.29 22.14
CA PRO A 9 6.97 -38.32 22.01
C PRO A 9 6.36 -36.93 21.79
N ALA A 10 6.59 -36.02 22.73
CA ALA A 10 6.21 -34.60 22.71
C ALA A 10 6.81 -33.78 21.55
N ALA A 11 7.42 -34.43 20.55
CA ALA A 11 8.07 -33.81 19.40
C ALA A 11 7.12 -33.53 18.22
N ALA A 12 5.88 -34.01 18.26
CA ALA A 12 4.92 -33.84 17.16
C ALA A 12 4.01 -32.59 17.28
N LEU A 13 4.03 -31.87 18.41
CA LEU A 13 3.10 -30.76 18.66
C LEU A 13 3.69 -29.36 18.39
N ALA A 14 5.00 -29.25 18.10
CA ALA A 14 5.67 -27.95 17.91
C ALA A 14 5.71 -27.46 16.45
N LEU A 15 5.14 -28.21 15.49
CA LEU A 15 5.15 -27.84 14.06
C LEU A 15 3.82 -27.21 13.60
N ALA A 16 2.86 -27.01 14.50
CA ALA A 16 1.52 -26.50 14.18
C ALA A 16 1.35 -24.98 14.42
N ILE A 17 2.39 -24.28 14.89
CA ILE A 17 2.30 -22.86 15.29
C ILE A 17 3.36 -22.06 14.53
N LEU A 18 3.27 -22.06 13.20
CA LEU A 18 3.93 -21.08 12.33
C LEU A 18 3.15 -20.95 11.02
N ILE A 19 1.82 -21.06 11.13
CA ILE A 19 0.95 -20.28 10.25
C ILE A 19 1.00 -18.89 10.87
N ALA A 20 2.10 -18.18 10.61
CA ALA A 20 2.06 -16.72 10.68
C ALA A 20 1.02 -16.37 9.63
N GLY A 21 -0.21 -16.08 10.07
CA GLY A 21 -1.16 -15.42 9.20
C GLY A 21 -0.46 -14.15 8.79
N ALA A 22 -0.11 -14.04 7.51
CA ALA A 22 -0.16 -12.74 6.88
C ALA A 22 -1.56 -12.25 7.22
N GLY A 23 -1.65 -11.28 8.13
CA GLY A 23 -2.90 -10.54 8.23
C GLY A 23 -3.16 -10.06 6.82
N ALA A 24 -4.35 -10.31 6.30
CA ALA A 24 -4.80 -9.49 5.18
C ALA A 24 -4.61 -8.06 5.68
N ALA A 25 -3.72 -7.31 5.02
CA ALA A 25 -3.71 -5.88 5.21
C ALA A 25 -5.09 -5.45 4.74
N THR A 26 -5.95 -5.07 5.67
CA THR A 26 -7.22 -4.44 5.34
C THR A 26 -6.85 -3.01 4.96
N ALA A 27 -7.07 -2.64 3.70
CA ALA A 27 -6.92 -1.31 3.15
C ALA A 27 -7.97 -0.38 3.79
N GLN A 28 -7.68 0.05 5.02
CA GLN A 28 -8.40 1.17 5.61
C GLN A 28 -7.93 2.47 4.93
N HIS A 29 -8.82 3.45 4.79
CA HIS A 29 -8.49 4.83 4.41
C HIS A 29 -7.23 5.28 5.17
N SER A 30 -6.10 5.31 4.45
CA SER A 30 -4.78 5.47 5.05
C SER A 30 -3.97 6.45 4.24
N ASP A 31 -3.34 7.37 4.96
CA ASP A 31 -2.29 8.20 4.38
C ASP A 31 -1.04 7.35 4.17
N VAL A 32 -0.21 7.81 3.26
CA VAL A 32 1.17 7.34 3.15
C VAL A 32 1.97 7.89 4.34
N LEU A 33 2.34 7.02 5.26
CA LEU A 33 3.34 7.31 6.29
C LEU A 33 4.69 7.64 5.64
N VAL A 34 5.31 8.73 6.09
CA VAL A 34 6.65 9.16 5.68
C VAL A 34 7.54 9.23 6.92
N ALA A 35 8.60 8.41 6.96
CA ALA A 35 9.51 8.31 8.09
C ALA A 35 11.00 8.32 7.67
N ASP A 36 11.90 8.62 8.61
CA ASP A 36 13.34 8.47 8.40
C ASP A 36 13.80 7.12 8.96
N VAL A 37 14.27 6.22 8.08
CA VAL A 37 14.90 4.95 8.48
C VAL A 37 16.36 4.97 8.03
N GLY A 38 17.24 5.33 8.95
CA GLY A 38 18.69 5.28 8.70
C GLY A 38 19.22 6.28 7.68
N GLY A 39 18.57 7.44 7.52
CA GLY A 39 18.94 8.49 6.57
C GLY A 39 18.29 8.35 5.18
N GLN A 40 17.30 7.47 5.05
CA GLN A 40 16.48 7.29 3.86
C GLN A 40 15.00 7.50 4.22
N VAL A 41 14.25 8.10 3.29
CA VAL A 41 12.79 8.16 3.41
C VAL A 41 12.24 6.74 3.30
N ALA A 42 11.58 6.27 4.35
CA ALA A 42 10.76 5.06 4.32
C ALA A 42 9.30 5.47 4.16
N LEU A 43 8.56 4.68 3.38
CA LEU A 43 7.13 4.85 3.16
C LEU A 43 6.38 3.65 3.72
N GLY A 44 5.14 3.88 4.14
CA GLY A 44 4.28 2.90 4.76
C GLY A 44 2.85 3.41 4.86
N ALA A 45 1.97 2.72 5.57
CA ALA A 45 0.63 3.17 5.87
C ALA A 45 0.57 3.90 7.22
N ALA A 46 -0.24 4.96 7.28
CA ALA A 46 -0.73 5.60 8.49
C ALA A 46 -2.26 5.54 8.48
N SER A 47 -2.83 4.58 9.21
CA SER A 47 -4.27 4.31 9.21
C SER A 47 -4.95 4.93 10.44
N ASP A 48 -6.23 5.29 10.30
CA ASP A 48 -7.07 5.78 11.39
C ASP A 48 -6.45 6.97 12.18
N ILE A 49 -5.79 7.89 11.47
CA ILE A 49 -5.05 9.00 12.07
C ILE A 49 -5.97 9.85 12.96
N GLY A 50 -5.52 10.11 14.19
CA GLY A 50 -6.29 10.88 15.19
C GLY A 50 -7.36 10.07 15.93
N GLY A 51 -7.58 8.81 15.55
CA GLY A 51 -8.49 7.86 16.20
C GLY A 51 -7.84 7.03 17.32
N ALA A 52 -8.67 6.23 18.00
CA ALA A 52 -8.19 5.27 19.00
C ALA A 52 -7.59 3.99 18.39
N THR A 53 -7.84 3.77 17.11
CA THR A 53 -7.40 2.62 16.31
C THR A 53 -6.22 2.95 15.40
N GLN A 54 -5.64 4.15 15.55
CA GLN A 54 -4.47 4.59 14.79
C GLN A 54 -3.38 3.52 14.75
N ALA A 55 -2.90 3.24 13.54
CA ALA A 55 -1.86 2.25 13.28
C ALA A 55 -0.85 2.75 12.24
N PHE A 56 0.36 2.20 12.30
CA PHE A 56 1.45 2.54 11.40
C PHE A 56 2.16 1.27 10.96
N ASP A 57 2.43 1.14 9.66
CA ASP A 57 3.09 -0.03 9.09
C ASP A 57 4.01 0.36 7.93
N LEU A 58 5.31 0.08 8.03
CA LEU A 58 6.28 0.36 6.97
C LEU A 58 6.34 -0.73 5.89
N ASP A 59 5.62 -1.84 6.07
CA ASP A 59 5.56 -2.92 5.08
C ASP A 59 4.37 -2.75 4.11
N ALA A 60 3.47 -1.81 4.36
CA ALA A 60 2.34 -1.47 3.48
C ALA A 60 2.80 -0.53 2.33
N LEU A 61 2.81 -1.05 1.10
CA LEU A 61 3.40 -0.36 -0.06
C LEU A 61 2.42 -0.12 -1.22
N VAL A 62 1.18 -0.58 -1.09
CA VAL A 62 0.12 -0.38 -2.10
C VAL A 62 -0.98 0.44 -1.45
N PHE A 63 -1.42 1.48 -2.16
CA PHE A 63 -2.52 2.34 -1.75
C PHE A 63 -3.47 2.49 -2.92
N GLU A 64 -4.72 2.77 -2.60
CA GLU A 64 -5.80 2.88 -3.57
C GLU A 64 -6.57 4.20 -3.41
N GLY A 65 -7.26 4.60 -4.47
CA GLY A 65 -8.23 5.70 -4.41
C GLY A 65 -9.08 5.81 -5.67
N VAL A 66 -10.15 6.61 -5.60
CA VAL A 66 -11.04 6.85 -6.74
C VAL A 66 -10.84 8.26 -7.30
N LEU A 67 -10.42 8.36 -8.57
CA LEU A 67 -10.18 9.65 -9.22
C LEU A 67 -11.35 10.10 -10.10
N LEU A 68 -11.75 11.37 -9.96
CA LEU A 68 -12.73 11.97 -10.86
C LEU A 68 -12.14 12.17 -12.27
N GLY A 69 -12.75 11.51 -13.26
CA GLY A 69 -12.33 11.62 -14.66
C GLY A 69 -12.52 13.03 -15.22
N GLY A 70 -11.41 13.68 -15.61
CA GLY A 70 -11.40 15.01 -16.24
C GLY A 70 -10.49 16.05 -15.57
N GLY A 71 -9.74 15.63 -14.54
CA GLY A 71 -8.89 16.50 -13.74
C GLY A 71 -9.73 17.38 -12.82
N LEU A 72 -9.40 17.38 -11.53
CA LEU A 72 -9.89 18.43 -10.65
C LEU A 72 -9.26 19.73 -11.14
N LEU A 73 -10.08 20.65 -11.67
CA LEU A 73 -9.68 22.05 -11.63
C LEU A 73 -9.42 22.35 -10.16
N PRO A 74 -8.23 22.86 -9.77
CA PRO A 74 -7.95 23.20 -8.39
C PRO A 74 -9.13 24.03 -7.89
N PRO A 75 -9.91 23.52 -6.94
CA PRO A 75 -11.12 24.21 -6.55
C PRO A 75 -10.70 25.56 -5.99
N ALA A 76 -11.50 26.59 -6.26
CA ALA A 76 -11.24 27.93 -5.76
C ALA A 76 -11.27 28.02 -4.22
N VAL A 77 -11.59 26.92 -3.52
CA VAL A 77 -11.76 26.80 -2.08
C VAL A 77 -11.15 25.47 -1.62
N ALA A 78 -10.22 25.53 -0.68
CA ALA A 78 -9.56 24.38 -0.05
C ALA A 78 -10.56 23.62 0.85
N LYS A 79 -11.23 22.61 0.28
CA LYS A 79 -11.83 21.52 1.06
C LYS A 79 -10.90 20.30 0.93
N ASP A 80 -11.06 19.30 1.82
CA ASP A 80 -10.59 17.94 1.53
C ASP A 80 -11.24 17.47 0.23
N PHE A 81 -10.49 16.82 -0.64
CA PHE A 81 -11.00 16.21 -1.87
C PHE A 81 -10.48 14.79 -1.98
N GLU A 82 -11.31 13.82 -2.36
CA GLU A 82 -10.82 12.45 -2.65
C GLU A 82 -9.67 12.42 -3.68
N GLY A 83 -9.57 13.42 -4.55
CA GLY A 83 -8.43 13.57 -5.48
C GLY A 83 -7.12 14.04 -4.83
N ASP A 84 -7.09 14.21 -3.52
CA ASP A 84 -5.90 14.49 -2.71
C ASP A 84 -5.54 13.33 -1.76
N GLU A 85 -6.25 12.20 -1.89
CA GLU A 85 -6.00 10.96 -1.17
C GLU A 85 -5.28 9.88 -2.02
N PRO A 86 -4.41 9.05 -1.42
CA PRO A 86 -3.98 9.14 -0.01
C PRO A 86 -3.08 10.36 0.25
N GLY A 87 -3.26 10.99 1.41
CA GLY A 87 -2.39 12.03 1.92
C GLY A 87 -0.98 11.53 2.26
N PHE A 88 -0.11 12.45 2.68
CA PHE A 88 1.21 12.11 3.23
C PHE A 88 1.31 12.57 4.68
N PHE A 89 1.47 11.62 5.57
CA PHE A 89 1.53 11.83 7.00
C PHE A 89 2.91 11.50 7.56
N ALA A 90 3.45 12.34 8.44
CA ALA A 90 4.65 12.01 9.21
C ALA A 90 4.44 12.28 10.69
N LEU A 91 4.92 11.35 11.51
CA LEU A 91 4.86 11.45 12.95
C LEU A 91 5.75 12.58 13.49
N ASP A 92 5.20 13.35 14.43
CA ASP A 92 5.98 14.31 15.20
C ASP A 92 6.98 13.58 16.10
N GLY A 93 8.25 13.98 16.06
CA GLY A 93 9.33 13.33 16.82
C GLY A 93 9.26 13.47 18.33
N THR A 94 8.34 14.29 18.86
CA THR A 94 8.06 14.39 20.30
C THR A 94 6.80 13.62 20.67
N ALA A 95 5.68 13.89 19.98
CA ALA A 95 4.39 13.27 20.30
C ALA A 95 4.30 11.81 19.84
N GLY A 96 4.85 11.48 18.66
CA GLY A 96 4.86 10.14 18.06
C GLY A 96 6.16 9.36 18.31
N ALA A 97 6.98 9.77 19.27
CA ALA A 97 8.31 9.18 19.50
C ALA A 97 8.26 7.68 19.83
N ALA A 98 7.21 7.22 20.52
CA ALA A 98 7.04 5.81 20.88
C ALA A 98 6.74 4.95 19.65
N ASP A 99 5.87 5.44 18.77
CA ASP A 99 5.47 4.73 17.54
C ASP A 99 6.62 4.67 16.55
N LEU A 100 7.33 5.78 16.35
CA LEU A 100 8.57 5.82 15.56
C LEU A 100 9.60 4.80 16.06
N ALA A 101 9.81 4.72 17.38
CA ALA A 101 10.73 3.75 17.96
C ALA A 101 10.26 2.30 17.75
N ALA A 102 8.95 2.03 17.76
CA ALA A 102 8.40 0.72 17.48
C ALA A 102 8.62 0.29 16.03
N LEU A 103 8.59 1.24 15.10
CA LEU A 103 8.89 1.04 13.67
C LEU A 103 10.39 0.95 13.36
N GLY A 104 11.26 1.23 14.35
CA GLY A 104 12.70 1.36 14.10
C GLY A 104 13.06 2.59 13.26
N ALA A 105 12.20 3.61 13.28
CA ALA A 105 12.33 4.84 12.53
C ALA A 105 12.62 6.05 13.45
N SER A 106 12.92 7.17 12.83
CA SER A 106 12.97 8.49 13.45
C SER A 106 12.08 9.48 12.70
N ALA A 107 11.74 10.59 13.37
CA ALA A 107 11.01 11.67 12.72
C ALA A 107 11.83 12.28 11.58
N LEU A 108 11.14 12.84 10.59
CA LEU A 108 11.78 13.53 9.48
C LEU A 108 12.57 14.76 9.97
N PRO A 109 13.57 15.23 9.21
CA PRO A 109 14.22 16.50 9.49
C PRO A 109 13.18 17.64 9.57
N GLY A 110 13.28 18.52 10.57
CA GLY A 110 12.33 19.61 10.74
C GLY A 110 12.54 20.75 9.73
N SER A 111 11.46 21.39 9.30
CA SER A 111 11.49 22.45 8.26
C SER A 111 12.12 21.98 6.94
N ALA A 112 11.89 20.72 6.58
CA ALA A 112 12.35 20.12 5.33
C ALA A 112 11.21 20.07 4.31
N GLY A 113 11.50 20.39 3.05
CA GLY A 113 10.55 20.24 1.95
C GLY A 113 10.38 18.77 1.56
N ALA A 114 9.15 18.37 1.26
CA ALA A 114 8.81 17.07 0.68
C ALA A 114 8.47 17.23 -0.81
N SER A 115 9.01 16.35 -1.66
CA SER A 115 8.76 16.32 -3.11
C SER A 115 8.43 14.92 -3.57
N ILE A 116 7.61 14.81 -4.60
CA ILE A 116 7.13 13.55 -5.19
C ILE A 116 7.52 13.47 -6.66
N SER A 117 7.95 12.29 -7.12
CA SER A 117 8.28 12.04 -8.51
C SER A 117 7.83 10.66 -8.97
N LEU A 118 7.34 10.57 -10.21
CA LEU A 118 7.05 9.29 -10.85
C LEU A 118 8.35 8.57 -11.23
N THR A 119 8.36 7.26 -11.06
CA THR A 119 9.45 6.40 -11.51
C THR A 119 8.91 5.37 -12.51
N PRO A 120 9.60 5.11 -13.64
CA PRO A 120 9.22 4.00 -14.52
C PRO A 120 9.29 2.67 -13.78
N PHE A 121 8.27 1.84 -13.94
CA PHE A 121 8.17 0.53 -13.29
C PHE A 121 7.61 -0.52 -14.25
N THR A 122 7.57 -1.77 -13.79
CA THR A 122 7.00 -2.90 -14.54
C THR A 122 5.94 -3.60 -13.71
N LEU A 123 4.77 -3.86 -14.29
CA LEU A 123 3.66 -4.55 -13.65
C LEU A 123 2.87 -5.30 -14.74
N GLY A 124 2.49 -6.55 -14.49
CA GLY A 124 1.65 -7.32 -15.44
C GLY A 124 2.25 -7.56 -16.84
N GLY A 125 3.55 -7.33 -17.04
CA GLY A 125 4.20 -7.40 -18.34
C GLY A 125 4.32 -6.06 -19.07
N GLY A 126 3.57 -5.04 -18.63
CA GLY A 126 3.72 -3.65 -19.05
C GLY A 126 4.93 -2.96 -18.42
N ALA A 127 5.37 -1.86 -19.04
CA ALA A 127 6.46 -1.02 -18.54
C ALA A 127 6.22 0.45 -18.90
N GLY A 128 6.36 1.34 -17.91
CA GLY A 128 6.10 2.78 -18.09
C GLY A 128 6.05 3.52 -16.75
N GLU A 129 5.77 4.82 -16.80
CA GLU A 129 5.52 5.65 -15.60
C GLU A 129 4.05 5.62 -15.16
N LEU A 130 3.15 5.31 -16.09
CA LEU A 130 1.71 5.17 -15.87
C LEU A 130 1.23 3.94 -16.64
N LEU A 131 0.69 2.98 -15.90
CA LEU A 131 0.11 1.77 -16.46
C LEU A 131 -1.42 1.79 -16.30
N TYR A 132 -2.10 1.02 -17.14
CA TYR A 132 -3.55 1.00 -17.27
C TYR A 132 -4.04 -0.42 -17.52
N TRP A 133 -5.19 -0.75 -16.94
CA TRP A 133 -5.99 -1.92 -17.25
C TRP A 133 -7.46 -1.51 -17.42
N ASP A 134 -8.14 -2.06 -18.41
CA ASP A 134 -9.51 -1.66 -18.78
C ASP A 134 -10.62 -2.29 -17.93
N GLY A 135 -10.24 -3.03 -16.88
CA GLY A 135 -11.17 -3.74 -16.01
C GLY A 135 -11.79 -4.99 -16.64
N GLN A 136 -11.27 -5.47 -17.78
CA GLN A 136 -11.81 -6.64 -18.47
C GLN A 136 -10.83 -7.82 -18.49
N GLY A 137 -11.38 -9.02 -18.28
CA GLY A 137 -10.62 -10.26 -18.35
C GLY A 137 -9.69 -10.44 -17.16
N ALA A 138 -8.54 -11.08 -17.38
CA ALA A 138 -7.51 -11.19 -16.35
C ALA A 138 -6.75 -9.87 -16.21
N VAL A 139 -6.38 -9.51 -14.99
CA VAL A 139 -5.58 -8.30 -14.72
C VAL A 139 -4.29 -8.34 -15.52
N ALA A 140 -4.13 -7.34 -16.39
CA ALA A 140 -2.97 -7.19 -17.26
C ALA A 140 -2.71 -5.70 -17.52
N PHE A 141 -1.82 -5.13 -16.73
CA PHE A 141 -1.40 -3.74 -16.87
C PHE A 141 -0.52 -3.53 -18.11
N GLU A 142 -0.91 -2.57 -18.94
CA GLU A 142 -0.19 -2.13 -20.12
C GLU A 142 0.12 -0.63 -20.02
N PRO A 143 1.03 -0.06 -20.84
CA PRO A 143 1.22 1.38 -20.87
C PRO A 143 -0.10 2.11 -21.12
N ALA A 144 -0.35 3.19 -20.36
CA ALA A 144 -1.58 3.97 -20.50
C ALA A 144 -1.78 4.49 -21.94
N PRO A 145 -3.05 4.70 -22.36
CA PRO A 145 -3.36 5.20 -23.70
C PRO A 145 -2.55 6.46 -24.05
N ALA A 146 -2.13 6.57 -25.31
CA ALA A 146 -1.32 7.69 -25.75
C ALA A 146 -2.05 9.03 -25.52
N GLY A 147 -1.39 9.95 -24.82
CA GLY A 147 -1.96 11.25 -24.44
C GLY A 147 -2.47 11.30 -23.00
N THR A 148 -2.60 10.16 -22.32
CA THR A 148 -2.89 10.10 -20.89
C THR A 148 -1.62 10.40 -20.09
N THR A 149 -1.74 11.30 -19.11
CA THR A 149 -0.65 11.72 -18.23
C THR A 149 -1.11 11.77 -16.79
N PHE A 150 -0.22 11.39 -15.87
CA PHE A 150 -0.41 11.56 -14.43
C PHE A 150 0.53 12.65 -13.91
N SER A 151 0.07 13.47 -12.97
CA SER A 151 0.89 14.48 -12.31
C SER A 151 0.42 14.79 -10.90
N PHE A 152 1.32 15.42 -10.13
CA PHE A 152 1.06 15.92 -8.79
C PHE A 152 1.11 17.44 -8.79
N THR A 153 0.16 18.08 -8.13
CA THR A 153 0.11 19.54 -8.02
C THR A 153 0.01 20.00 -6.57
N PRO A 154 1.06 20.63 -6.01
CA PRO A 154 2.43 20.70 -6.55
C PRO A 154 3.19 19.37 -6.42
N ALA A 155 4.17 19.11 -7.29
CA ALA A 155 5.06 17.95 -7.16
C ALA A 155 6.31 18.24 -6.31
N VAL A 156 6.82 19.48 -6.36
CA VAL A 156 8.01 19.91 -5.62
C VAL A 156 7.58 20.74 -4.43
N ASN A 157 8.12 20.42 -3.25
CA ASN A 157 7.76 21.07 -1.98
C ASN A 157 6.24 21.07 -1.76
N PHE A 158 5.61 19.90 -1.96
CA PHE A 158 4.19 19.74 -1.74
C PHE A 158 3.81 19.80 -0.27
N GLY A 159 4.75 19.47 0.60
CA GLY A 159 4.65 19.63 2.03
C GLY A 159 5.94 20.21 2.62
N MET A 160 5.83 20.75 3.84
CA MET A 160 6.97 21.20 4.64
C MET A 160 6.81 20.62 6.03
N THR A 161 7.81 19.91 6.54
CA THR A 161 7.72 19.33 7.89
C THR A 161 7.74 20.43 8.96
N GLY A 162 7.03 20.18 10.05
CA GLY A 162 7.09 21.01 11.25
C GLY A 162 8.49 20.96 11.91
N PRO A 163 8.75 21.81 12.92
CA PRO A 163 10.06 21.85 13.59
C PRO A 163 10.52 20.52 14.21
N ALA A 164 9.57 19.65 14.55
CA ALA A 164 9.82 18.33 15.11
C ALA A 164 9.57 17.17 14.11
N GLY A 165 9.49 17.48 12.80
CA GLY A 165 9.45 16.47 11.73
C GLY A 165 8.06 16.01 11.29
N GLY A 166 6.99 16.39 12.01
CA GLY A 166 5.63 16.03 11.61
C GLY A 166 5.23 16.65 10.26
N LEU A 167 4.40 15.93 9.50
CA LEU A 167 3.88 16.33 8.19
C LEU A 167 2.43 15.87 8.08
N ASP A 168 1.62 16.66 7.40
CA ASP A 168 0.27 16.36 6.97
C ASP A 168 0.07 17.20 5.71
N ALA A 169 0.13 16.55 4.55
CA ALA A 169 0.15 17.22 3.25
C ALA A 169 -0.48 16.36 2.15
N HIS A 170 -1.43 16.98 1.45
CA HIS A 170 -2.24 16.33 0.42
C HIS A 170 -1.97 17.03 -0.94
N PRO A 171 -1.02 16.53 -1.75
CA PRO A 171 -0.86 17.02 -3.12
C PRO A 171 -2.06 16.59 -3.98
N ILE A 172 -2.47 17.43 -4.93
CA ILE A 172 -3.56 17.04 -5.83
C ILE A 172 -3.03 16.03 -6.86
N PHE A 173 -3.67 14.87 -6.94
CA PHE A 173 -3.45 13.87 -7.98
C PHE A 173 -4.24 14.23 -9.23
N GLN A 174 -3.57 14.26 -10.38
CA GLN A 174 -4.17 14.68 -11.64
C GLN A 174 -3.90 13.67 -12.74
N LEU A 175 -4.97 12.99 -13.17
CA LEU A 175 -5.00 12.18 -14.37
C LEU A 175 -5.69 12.95 -15.50
N ASP A 176 -4.93 13.26 -16.55
CA ASP A 176 -5.38 14.03 -17.71
C ASP A 176 -5.23 13.17 -18.98
N ASN A 177 -6.09 13.39 -19.98
CA ASN A 177 -5.97 12.82 -21.32
C ASN A 177 -5.61 13.89 -22.38
N GLY A 178 -4.98 14.97 -21.92
CA GLY A 178 -4.62 16.14 -22.71
C GLY A 178 -5.86 16.84 -23.30
N ALA A 179 -5.72 17.38 -24.51
CA ALA A 179 -6.83 18.06 -25.19
C ALA A 179 -8.02 17.15 -25.54
N ALA A 180 -7.90 15.82 -25.33
CA ALA A 180 -8.88 14.82 -25.74
C ALA A 180 -10.02 14.59 -24.73
N GLY A 181 -9.96 15.16 -23.52
CA GLY A 181 -11.04 15.08 -22.53
C GLY A 181 -10.73 14.15 -21.36
N LYS A 182 -11.73 13.41 -20.88
CA LYS A 182 -11.58 12.51 -19.72
C LYS A 182 -10.63 11.33 -20.05
N PRO A 183 -9.87 10.82 -19.06
CA PRO A 183 -9.18 9.53 -19.17
C PRO A 183 -10.15 8.38 -19.49
N ALA A 184 -9.62 7.26 -19.96
CA ALA A 184 -10.44 6.08 -20.23
C ALA A 184 -10.90 5.44 -18.92
N ASP A 185 -12.08 4.82 -18.91
CA ASP A 185 -12.55 4.06 -17.75
C ASP A 185 -11.62 2.87 -17.50
N GLY A 186 -11.31 2.58 -16.24
CA GLY A 186 -10.47 1.46 -15.84
C GLY A 186 -9.62 1.76 -14.62
N VAL A 187 -8.56 0.98 -14.46
CA VAL A 187 -7.63 1.04 -13.34
C VAL A 187 -6.28 1.54 -13.82
N TYR A 188 -5.75 2.54 -13.13
CA TYR A 188 -4.44 3.12 -13.39
C TYR A 188 -3.49 2.79 -12.26
N ALA A 189 -2.22 2.53 -12.57
CA ALA A 189 -1.18 2.30 -11.57
C ALA A 189 0.02 3.20 -11.83
N ILE A 190 0.58 3.74 -10.75
CA ILE A 190 1.82 4.51 -10.74
C ILE A 190 2.74 4.05 -9.60
N ALA A 191 4.03 4.35 -9.74
CA ALA A 191 5.04 4.03 -8.73
C ALA A 191 5.83 5.29 -8.32
N PRO A 192 5.28 6.16 -7.44
CA PRO A 192 5.98 7.36 -7.00
C PRO A 192 7.07 7.06 -5.96
N SER A 193 8.10 7.90 -5.96
CA SER A 193 9.09 8.01 -4.89
C SER A 193 8.98 9.36 -4.20
N ILE A 194 9.27 9.41 -2.90
CA ILE A 194 9.25 10.63 -2.09
C ILE A 194 10.68 11.03 -1.73
N ALA A 195 10.97 12.33 -1.84
CA ALA A 195 12.20 12.93 -1.38
C ALA A 195 11.89 13.95 -0.26
N VAL A 196 12.68 13.92 0.81
CA VAL A 196 12.63 14.91 1.89
C VAL A 196 14.01 15.53 2.01
N ASP A 197 14.09 16.86 2.12
CA ASP A 197 15.37 17.57 2.21
C ASP A 197 16.26 17.00 3.31
N GLY A 198 17.48 16.58 2.94
CA GLY A 198 18.46 16.02 3.85
C GLY A 198 18.45 14.49 4.00
N LEU A 199 17.52 13.79 3.35
CA LEU A 199 17.45 12.33 3.32
C LEU A 199 17.71 11.78 1.91
N THR A 200 18.04 10.49 1.83
CA THR A 200 18.00 9.73 0.57
C THR A 200 16.54 9.51 0.17
N PRO A 201 16.15 9.68 -1.12
CA PRO A 201 14.79 9.40 -1.57
C PRO A 201 14.33 7.96 -1.28
N SER A 202 13.02 7.78 -1.17
CA SER A 202 12.41 6.49 -0.88
C SER A 202 12.57 5.50 -2.04
N ASP A 203 12.46 4.22 -1.71
CA ASP A 203 11.99 3.23 -2.68
C ASP A 203 10.55 3.56 -3.09
N PRO A 204 10.07 3.13 -4.26
CA PRO A 204 8.72 3.46 -4.70
C PRO A 204 7.65 2.72 -3.89
N ILE A 205 6.53 3.40 -3.66
CA ILE A 205 5.25 2.77 -3.33
C ILE A 205 4.42 2.64 -4.61
N TYR A 206 3.25 2.01 -4.54
CA TYR A 206 2.33 1.86 -5.66
C TYR A 206 1.00 2.52 -5.30
N LEU A 207 0.54 3.41 -6.17
CA LEU A 207 -0.80 4.00 -6.07
C LEU A 207 -1.63 3.43 -7.22
N VAL A 208 -2.77 2.84 -6.87
CA VAL A 208 -3.74 2.27 -7.79
C VAL A 208 -4.96 3.18 -7.77
N TYR A 209 -5.47 3.55 -8.94
CA TYR A 209 -6.58 4.48 -9.04
C TYR A 209 -7.67 3.94 -9.95
N LEU A 210 -8.91 3.98 -9.46
CA LEU A 210 -10.10 3.72 -10.26
C LEU A 210 -10.54 5.02 -10.96
N VAL A 211 -10.87 4.92 -12.24
CA VAL A 211 -11.52 6.00 -13.00
C VAL A 211 -12.69 5.43 -13.77
N ASP A 212 -13.83 6.08 -13.68
CA ASP A 212 -15.01 5.68 -14.44
C ASP A 212 -15.92 6.88 -14.77
N ALA A 213 -16.51 6.87 -15.97
CA ALA A 213 -17.42 7.89 -16.42
C ALA A 213 -18.72 8.02 -15.59
N LEU A 214 -19.08 7.00 -14.80
CA LEU A 214 -20.20 7.05 -13.85
C LEU A 214 -19.87 7.87 -12.61
N ILE A 215 -18.59 8.00 -12.26
CA ILE A 215 -18.12 8.71 -11.06
C ILE A 215 -17.84 10.16 -11.46
N VAL A 216 -18.80 11.05 -11.19
CA VAL A 216 -18.78 12.42 -11.70
C VAL A 216 -18.68 13.49 -10.61
N SER A 217 -18.68 13.07 -9.35
CA SER A 217 -18.58 13.93 -8.17
C SER A 217 -17.91 13.19 -7.01
N GLU A 218 -17.45 13.93 -6.01
CA GLU A 218 -16.90 13.38 -4.76
C GLU A 218 -17.88 12.42 -4.08
N ALA A 219 -19.16 12.78 -4.02
CA ALA A 219 -20.19 11.91 -3.43
C ALA A 219 -20.34 10.58 -4.19
N ASP A 220 -20.10 10.56 -5.51
CA ASP A 220 -20.10 9.31 -6.27
C ASP A 220 -18.84 8.48 -5.97
N ALA A 221 -17.70 9.15 -5.74
CA ALA A 221 -16.44 8.48 -5.37
C ALA A 221 -16.56 7.85 -3.98
N GLU A 222 -17.05 8.60 -3.00
CA GLU A 222 -17.31 8.13 -1.62
C GLU A 222 -18.28 6.93 -1.61
N GLU A 223 -19.36 6.96 -2.41
CA GLU A 223 -20.30 5.83 -2.51
C GLU A 223 -19.65 4.57 -3.16
N VAL A 224 -18.71 4.77 -4.10
CA VAL A 224 -17.96 3.66 -4.70
C VAL A 224 -16.94 3.09 -3.71
N GLU A 225 -16.22 3.94 -2.99
CA GLU A 225 -15.26 3.54 -1.97
C GLU A 225 -15.93 2.76 -0.83
N GLU A 226 -17.06 3.25 -0.29
CA GLU A 226 -17.83 2.51 0.73
C GLU A 226 -18.27 1.12 0.21
N ALA A 227 -18.60 1.01 -1.08
CA ALA A 227 -18.97 -0.26 -1.69
C ALA A 227 -17.78 -1.21 -1.88
N LEU A 228 -16.59 -0.68 -2.17
CA LEU A 228 -15.34 -1.44 -2.29
C LEU A 228 -14.86 -1.93 -0.92
N GLU A 229 -14.84 -1.06 0.09
CA GLU A 229 -14.52 -1.40 1.49
C GLU A 229 -15.42 -2.54 1.98
N ALA A 230 -16.72 -2.50 1.68
CA ALA A 230 -17.63 -3.57 2.03
C ALA A 230 -17.26 -4.92 1.37
N VAL A 231 -16.72 -4.93 0.14
CA VAL A 231 -16.23 -6.16 -0.51
C VAL A 231 -14.95 -6.64 0.18
N GLU A 232 -14.02 -5.74 0.46
CA GLU A 232 -12.74 -6.05 1.08
C GLU A 232 -12.91 -6.65 2.49
N GLU A 233 -13.80 -6.06 3.29
CA GLU A 233 -14.16 -6.56 4.63
C GLU A 233 -15.01 -7.86 4.59
N GLY A 234 -15.36 -8.34 3.39
CA GLY A 234 -16.21 -9.51 3.19
C GLY A 234 -17.65 -9.32 3.65
N LEU A 235 -18.10 -8.06 3.76
CA LEU A 235 -19.48 -7.68 4.07
C LEU A 235 -20.39 -7.74 2.84
N ALA A 236 -19.81 -7.59 1.65
CA ALA A 236 -20.45 -7.69 0.35
C ALA A 236 -19.67 -8.64 -0.58
N ALA A 237 -20.33 -9.07 -1.66
CA ALA A 237 -19.70 -9.87 -2.72
C ALA A 237 -19.48 -9.09 -4.02
N GLU A 238 -20.10 -7.91 -4.14
CA GLU A 238 -20.11 -7.04 -5.32
C GLU A 238 -20.03 -5.60 -4.82
N ALA A 239 -19.30 -4.73 -5.52
CA ALA A 239 -19.21 -3.30 -5.22
C ALA A 239 -20.10 -2.54 -6.22
N LEU A 240 -21.42 -2.54 -5.96
CA LEU A 240 -22.40 -2.01 -6.91
C LEU A 240 -22.59 -0.51 -6.78
N PHE A 241 -22.29 0.24 -7.84
CA PHE A 241 -22.64 1.66 -7.97
C PHE A 241 -23.33 1.93 -9.31
N SER A 242 -24.50 2.60 -9.28
CA SER A 242 -25.31 2.89 -10.47
C SER A 242 -25.58 1.67 -11.38
N GLY A 243 -25.60 0.46 -10.81
CA GLY A 243 -25.84 -0.79 -11.53
C GLY A 243 -24.61 -1.39 -12.25
N LYS A 244 -23.43 -0.80 -12.08
CA LYS A 244 -22.14 -1.39 -12.45
C LYS A 244 -21.47 -1.98 -11.21
N ASP A 245 -20.83 -3.14 -11.38
CA ASP A 245 -19.99 -3.75 -10.35
C ASP A 245 -18.54 -3.29 -10.51
N PHE A 246 -17.96 -2.81 -9.42
CA PHE A 246 -16.60 -2.30 -9.33
C PHE A 246 -15.64 -3.25 -8.61
N ALA A 247 -16.07 -4.45 -8.20
CA ALA A 247 -15.22 -5.42 -7.52
C ALA A 247 -13.98 -5.86 -8.33
N PHE A 248 -13.96 -5.62 -9.66
CA PHE A 248 -12.77 -5.82 -10.48
C PHE A 248 -11.60 -4.93 -10.05
N TYR A 249 -11.87 -3.80 -9.38
CA TYR A 249 -10.83 -2.91 -8.87
C TYR A 249 -9.99 -3.59 -7.79
N GLU A 250 -10.63 -4.27 -6.84
CA GLU A 250 -9.98 -5.08 -5.80
C GLU A 250 -9.08 -6.17 -6.41
N GLU A 251 -9.52 -6.80 -7.50
CA GLU A 251 -8.69 -7.79 -8.20
C GLU A 251 -7.39 -7.15 -8.75
N ALA A 252 -7.44 -5.89 -9.18
CA ALA A 252 -6.26 -5.17 -9.66
C ALA A 252 -5.33 -4.76 -8.51
N VAL A 253 -5.89 -4.36 -7.37
CA VAL A 253 -5.14 -4.00 -6.16
C VAL A 253 -4.41 -5.23 -5.62
N GLU A 254 -5.12 -6.35 -5.42
CA GLU A 254 -4.52 -7.64 -5.00
C GLU A 254 -3.42 -8.09 -5.97
N PHE A 255 -3.62 -7.89 -7.28
CA PHE A 255 -2.60 -8.18 -8.29
C PHE A 255 -1.33 -7.34 -8.10
N VAL A 256 -1.48 -6.04 -7.79
CA VAL A 256 -0.34 -5.14 -7.53
C VAL A 256 0.38 -5.58 -6.27
N GLU A 257 -0.35 -5.79 -5.17
CA GLU A 257 0.20 -6.28 -3.90
C GLU A 257 1.03 -7.54 -4.07
N ALA A 258 0.47 -8.55 -4.74
CA ALA A 258 1.15 -9.82 -5.00
C ALA A 258 2.43 -9.67 -5.86
N ALA A 259 2.50 -8.62 -6.69
CA ALA A 259 3.65 -8.36 -7.54
C ALA A 259 4.78 -7.62 -6.82
N VAL A 260 4.47 -6.82 -5.79
CA VAL A 260 5.41 -5.84 -5.21
C VAL A 260 5.78 -6.14 -3.77
N VAL A 261 4.88 -6.77 -3.01
CA VAL A 261 5.16 -7.27 -1.67
C VAL A 261 5.81 -8.64 -1.84
N PRO A 262 7.11 -8.80 -1.53
CA PRO A 262 7.75 -10.09 -1.65
C PRO A 262 7.03 -11.08 -0.74
N GLU A 263 6.41 -12.13 -1.29
CA GLU A 263 5.89 -13.20 -0.45
C GLU A 263 6.99 -13.61 0.53
N PRO A 264 6.70 -13.75 1.84
CA PRO A 264 7.68 -14.13 2.83
C PRO A 264 8.35 -15.39 2.36
N SER A 265 9.61 -15.24 1.89
CA SER A 265 10.16 -16.15 0.90
C SER A 265 9.89 -17.59 1.31
N ALA A 266 9.21 -18.36 0.47
CA ALA A 266 9.01 -19.80 0.70
C ALA A 266 10.36 -20.50 0.97
N TRP A 267 11.47 -19.90 0.54
CA TRP A 267 12.85 -20.23 0.88
C TRP A 267 13.18 -20.12 2.37
N GLY A 268 12.74 -19.07 3.07
CA GLY A 268 12.90 -18.92 4.52
C GLY A 268 12.18 -20.04 5.27
N LEU A 269 10.92 -20.31 4.90
CA LEU A 269 10.15 -21.45 5.42
C LEU A 269 10.82 -22.79 5.10
N ALA A 270 11.27 -22.99 3.86
CA ALA A 270 11.96 -24.21 3.44
C ALA A 270 13.29 -24.41 4.18
N CYS A 271 14.05 -23.34 4.44
CA CYS A 271 15.28 -23.38 5.23
C CYS A 271 15.00 -23.77 6.68
N LEU A 272 13.98 -23.19 7.31
CA LEU A 272 13.60 -23.53 8.69
C LEU A 272 13.16 -25.00 8.80
N VAL A 273 12.35 -25.48 7.86
CA VAL A 273 11.96 -26.90 7.77
C VAL A 273 13.19 -27.78 7.56
N GLY A 274 14.11 -27.38 6.67
CA GLY A 274 15.36 -28.10 6.41
C GLY A 274 16.25 -28.24 7.65
N VAL A 275 16.42 -27.15 8.42
CA VAL A 275 17.18 -27.14 9.68
C VAL A 275 16.50 -28.03 10.73
N ALA A 276 15.18 -27.95 10.86
CA ALA A 276 14.43 -28.79 11.79
C ALA A 276 14.57 -30.29 11.47
N LEU A 277 14.46 -30.66 10.19
CA LEU A 277 14.65 -32.05 9.74
C LEU A 277 16.09 -32.54 9.96
N ALA A 278 17.09 -31.70 9.70
CA ALA A 278 18.50 -32.03 9.95
C ALA A 278 18.78 -32.26 11.45
N ALA A 279 18.22 -31.41 12.32
CA ALA A 279 18.34 -31.57 13.78
C ALA A 279 17.67 -32.86 14.29
N LEU A 280 16.51 -33.21 13.75
CA LEU A 280 15.83 -34.48 14.07
C LEU A 280 16.63 -35.70 13.59
N ALA A 281 17.23 -35.63 12.41
CA ALA A 281 18.08 -36.69 11.88
C ALA A 281 19.36 -36.89 12.72
N ALA A 282 19.99 -35.80 13.16
CA ALA A 282 21.15 -35.83 14.04
C ALA A 282 20.82 -36.46 15.40
N ARG A 283 19.66 -36.10 16.00
CA ARG A 283 19.20 -36.69 17.27
C ARG A 283 18.99 -38.20 17.17
N ARG A 284 18.38 -38.71 16.09
CA ARG A 284 18.16 -40.16 15.91
C ARG A 284 19.47 -40.95 15.82
N ARG A 285 20.55 -40.36 15.32
CA ARG A 285 21.87 -41.03 15.26
C ARG A 285 22.53 -41.11 16.63
N ALA A 286 22.29 -40.17 17.53
CA ALA A 286 22.87 -40.14 18.86
C ALA A 286 22.26 -41.19 19.81
N THR A 287 21.03 -41.66 19.57
CA THR A 287 20.32 -42.61 20.45
C THR A 287 20.59 -44.09 20.15
N VAL A 288 21.38 -44.41 19.12
CA VAL A 288 21.63 -45.80 18.66
C VAL A 288 22.99 -46.34 19.16
N VAL A 289 23.62 -45.66 20.10
CA VAL A 289 24.87 -46.10 20.77
C VAL A 289 24.54 -46.50 22.21
#